data_AF-S2RFQ4-F1
#
_entry.id   AF-S2RFQ4-F1
#
_cell.length_a   1.000
_cell.length_b   1.000
_cell.length_c   1.000
_cell.angle_alpha   90.00
_cell.angle_beta   90.00
_cell.angle_gamma   90.00
#
_symmetry.space_group_name_H-M   'P 1'
#
loop_
_entity.id
_entity.type
_entity.pdbx_description
1 polymer ?
#
loop_
_entity_poly.entity_id
_entity_poly.type
_entity_poly.pdbx_seq_one_letter_code
_entity_poly.pdbx_strand_id
1 'polypeptide(L)'
;VELRDGDKDRFGGKGVLKAVGHVNNEIAKAVIGLDVTEQRLIDQTMIDLDGTPNKGKFGANAILGVSLAAARAAADEVGLPLYQYLGGPNAHVLPTPMMNVLNGGAHSTNTVDFQEFMIMPVGAKSVREAVRMGSETFHALQALLKSKGDITAVGDEGGFAPNLKDNEEAFELLVEAIKKAGYKPGDDIALAFDVAASEMYDAESKTYTTKWSNPDKKYTTEEWTDMIDGYINK
;
A
#
# COMPACT_ATOMS: atom_id res chain seq x y z
N VAL A 1 -11.27 -2.90 -11.03
CA VAL A 1 -11.18 -2.04 -12.24
C VAL A 1 -11.63 -0.64 -11.87
N GLU A 2 -10.80 0.37 -12.15
CA GLU A 2 -11.14 1.77 -11.98
C GLU A 2 -11.60 2.34 -13.33
N LEU A 3 -12.78 2.99 -13.38
CA LEU A 3 -13.29 3.59 -14.62
C LEU A 3 -12.74 5.01 -14.78
N ARG A 4 -12.02 5.24 -15.89
CA ARG A 4 -11.48 6.54 -16.29
C ARG A 4 -12.10 7.04 -17.60
N ASP A 5 -12.08 8.35 -17.79
CA ASP A 5 -12.76 9.02 -18.91
C ASP A 5 -12.08 8.73 -20.25
N GLY A 6 -10.74 8.67 -20.26
CA GLY A 6 -9.94 8.54 -21.48
C GLY A 6 -9.82 9.83 -22.31
N ASP A 7 -10.35 10.93 -21.80
CA ASP A 7 -10.32 12.25 -22.43
C ASP A 7 -8.92 12.89 -22.29
N LYS A 8 -8.15 12.89 -23.38
CA LYS A 8 -6.76 13.40 -23.40
C LYS A 8 -6.66 14.89 -23.07
N ASP A 9 -7.73 15.66 -23.31
CA ASP A 9 -7.74 17.10 -23.07
C ASP A 9 -7.92 17.42 -21.56
N ARG A 10 -8.28 16.43 -20.74
CA ARG A 10 -8.49 16.58 -19.29
C ARG A 10 -7.67 15.59 -18.49
N PHE A 11 -6.77 16.12 -17.64
CA PHE A 11 -5.90 15.32 -16.76
C PHE A 11 -5.12 14.22 -17.51
N GLY A 12 -4.80 14.42 -18.79
CA GLY A 12 -4.11 13.43 -19.62
C GLY A 12 -4.87 12.10 -19.77
N GLY A 13 -6.21 12.13 -19.83
CA GLY A 13 -7.05 10.93 -19.92
C GLY A 13 -7.50 10.36 -18.57
N LYS A 14 -7.00 10.90 -17.45
CA LYS A 14 -7.19 10.35 -16.11
C LYS A 14 -8.45 10.84 -15.37
N GLY A 15 -9.29 11.66 -16.02
CA GLY A 15 -10.58 12.09 -15.45
C GLY A 15 -11.50 10.92 -15.09
N VAL A 16 -12.52 11.18 -14.24
CA VAL A 16 -13.48 10.17 -13.75
C VAL A 16 -14.94 10.64 -13.80
N LEU A 17 -15.27 11.58 -14.69
CA LEU A 17 -16.64 12.09 -14.82
C LEU A 17 -17.65 11.01 -15.20
N LYS A 18 -17.26 9.98 -15.96
CA LYS A 18 -18.14 8.82 -16.24
C LYS A 18 -18.57 8.10 -14.96
N ALA A 19 -17.59 7.76 -14.10
CA ALA A 19 -17.85 7.12 -12.81
C ALA A 19 -18.73 8.00 -11.90
N VAL A 20 -18.43 9.30 -11.82
CA VAL A 20 -19.25 10.29 -11.08
C VAL A 20 -20.67 10.39 -11.67
N GLY A 21 -20.79 10.33 -13.00
CA GLY A 21 -22.08 10.28 -13.70
C GLY A 21 -22.93 9.08 -13.26
N HIS A 22 -22.33 7.89 -13.15
CA HIS A 22 -23.03 6.70 -12.68
C HIS A 22 -23.47 6.82 -11.21
N VAL A 23 -22.64 7.42 -10.34
CA VAL A 23 -23.01 7.71 -8.95
C VAL A 23 -24.27 8.58 -8.89
N ASN A 24 -24.27 9.71 -9.60
CA ASN A 24 -25.34 10.71 -9.53
C ASN A 24 -26.64 10.29 -10.23
N ASN A 25 -26.61 9.25 -11.07
CA ASN A 25 -27.75 8.83 -11.87
C ASN A 25 -28.17 7.40 -11.52
N GLU A 26 -27.59 6.38 -12.15
CA GLU A 26 -28.03 4.99 -12.04
C GLU A 26 -27.94 4.46 -10.60
N ILE A 27 -26.81 4.70 -9.92
CA ILE A 27 -26.61 4.23 -8.55
C ILE A 27 -27.54 4.97 -7.59
N ALA A 28 -27.57 6.32 -7.64
CA ALA A 28 -28.46 7.11 -6.78
C ALA A 28 -29.92 6.67 -6.88
N LYS A 29 -30.44 6.45 -8.10
CA LYS A 29 -31.81 5.98 -8.31
C LYS A 29 -32.09 4.61 -7.70
N ALA A 30 -31.10 3.74 -7.63
CA ALA A 30 -31.26 2.38 -7.13
C ALA A 30 -31.15 2.29 -5.60
N VAL A 31 -30.38 3.18 -4.96
CA VAL A 31 -30.12 3.11 -3.51
C VAL A 31 -30.95 4.11 -2.69
N ILE A 32 -31.51 5.16 -3.29
CA ILE A 32 -32.40 6.09 -2.59
C ILE A 32 -33.66 5.33 -2.11
N GLY A 33 -33.96 5.48 -0.83
CA GLY A 33 -35.09 4.81 -0.17
C GLY A 33 -34.74 3.48 0.49
N LEU A 34 -33.51 2.98 0.30
CA LEU A 34 -32.98 1.89 1.10
C LEU A 34 -32.58 2.42 2.48
N ASP A 35 -32.77 1.57 3.50
CA ASP A 35 -32.24 1.83 4.84
C ASP A 35 -30.71 1.84 4.78
N VAL A 36 -30.08 2.92 5.24
CA VAL A 36 -28.63 3.08 5.18
C VAL A 36 -27.89 2.07 6.06
N THR A 37 -28.56 1.54 7.10
CA THR A 37 -28.02 0.52 8.00
C THR A 37 -27.96 -0.87 7.35
N GLU A 38 -28.69 -1.09 6.25
CA GLU A 38 -28.67 -2.32 5.47
C GLU A 38 -27.50 -2.35 4.47
N GLN A 39 -26.25 -2.23 4.97
CA GLN A 39 -25.03 -2.14 4.16
C GLN A 39 -24.95 -3.22 3.07
N ARG A 40 -25.29 -4.48 3.41
CA ARG A 40 -25.27 -5.60 2.46
C ARG A 40 -26.27 -5.42 1.34
N LEU A 41 -27.46 -4.88 1.63
CA LEU A 41 -28.49 -4.63 0.64
C LEU A 41 -28.05 -3.54 -0.35
N ILE A 42 -27.48 -2.45 0.16
CA ILE A 42 -26.94 -1.36 -0.66
C ILE A 42 -25.83 -1.87 -1.56
N ASP A 43 -24.83 -2.56 -0.99
CA ASP A 43 -23.70 -3.10 -1.75
C ASP A 43 -24.16 -4.11 -2.81
N GLN A 44 -25.06 -5.02 -2.46
CA GLN A 44 -25.59 -6.02 -3.40
C GLN A 44 -26.41 -5.37 -4.52
N THR A 45 -27.23 -4.36 -4.20
CA THR A 45 -28.00 -3.60 -5.19
C THR A 45 -27.09 -2.96 -6.23
N MET A 46 -25.97 -2.36 -5.79
CA MET A 46 -24.98 -1.77 -6.71
C MET A 46 -24.23 -2.82 -7.53
N ILE A 47 -23.87 -3.96 -6.93
CA ILE A 47 -23.20 -5.08 -7.61
C ILE A 47 -24.11 -5.67 -8.69
N ASP A 48 -25.37 -5.94 -8.37
CA ASP A 48 -26.35 -6.50 -9.30
C ASP A 48 -26.68 -5.52 -10.43
N LEU A 49 -26.78 -4.22 -10.12
CA LEU A 49 -27.04 -3.18 -11.10
C LEU A 49 -25.88 -2.97 -12.09
N ASP A 50 -24.64 -3.10 -11.61
CA ASP A 50 -23.45 -3.13 -12.46
C ASP A 50 -23.46 -4.39 -13.35
N GLY A 51 -23.71 -5.56 -12.73
CA GLY A 51 -23.90 -6.83 -13.43
C GLY A 51 -22.63 -7.43 -14.04
N THR A 52 -21.45 -6.85 -13.81
CA THR A 52 -20.16 -7.37 -14.32
C THR A 52 -19.31 -7.96 -13.18
N PRO A 53 -18.51 -9.01 -13.44
CA PRO A 53 -17.74 -9.68 -12.38
C PRO A 53 -16.65 -8.78 -11.77
N ASN A 54 -16.19 -7.76 -12.50
CA ASN A 54 -15.10 -6.88 -12.09
C ASN A 54 -15.54 -5.43 -11.80
N LYS A 55 -16.85 -5.17 -11.76
CA LYS A 55 -17.44 -3.83 -11.58
C LYS A 55 -17.08 -2.85 -12.71
N GLY A 56 -16.88 -3.37 -13.93
CA GLY A 56 -16.38 -2.62 -15.07
C GLY A 56 -17.41 -1.71 -15.75
N LYS A 57 -18.71 -1.89 -15.50
CA LYS A 57 -19.75 -1.05 -16.10
C LYS A 57 -19.79 0.33 -15.44
N PHE A 58 -19.80 0.40 -14.11
CA PHE A 58 -19.80 1.66 -13.36
C PHE A 58 -18.41 2.09 -12.90
N GLY A 59 -17.47 1.15 -12.81
CA GLY A 59 -16.18 1.32 -12.17
C GLY A 59 -16.25 1.01 -10.68
N ALA A 60 -15.27 0.27 -10.17
CA ALA A 60 -15.18 -0.03 -8.75
C ALA A 60 -15.00 1.24 -7.91
N ASN A 61 -14.41 2.30 -8.47
CA ASN A 61 -14.29 3.63 -7.86
C ASN A 61 -15.65 4.29 -7.59
N ALA A 62 -16.65 4.12 -8.47
CA ALA A 62 -18.01 4.61 -8.24
C ALA A 62 -18.70 3.85 -7.10
N ILE A 63 -18.71 2.52 -7.19
CA ILE A 63 -19.37 1.64 -6.20
C ILE A 63 -18.74 1.77 -4.83
N LEU A 64 -17.40 1.76 -4.74
CA LEU A 64 -16.70 1.88 -3.46
C LEU A 64 -16.96 3.24 -2.80
N GLY A 65 -17.02 4.31 -3.60
CA GLY A 65 -17.34 5.65 -3.10
C GLY A 65 -18.70 5.70 -2.39
N VAL A 66 -19.73 5.14 -3.01
CA VAL A 66 -21.09 5.08 -2.42
C VAL A 66 -21.13 4.11 -1.23
N SER A 67 -20.51 2.94 -1.35
CA SER A 67 -20.45 1.91 -0.30
C SER A 67 -19.86 2.45 1.02
N LEU A 68 -18.70 3.13 0.95
CA LEU A 68 -18.06 3.72 2.13
C LEU A 68 -18.80 4.94 2.67
N ALA A 69 -19.44 5.73 1.79
CA ALA A 69 -20.27 6.86 2.21
C ALA A 69 -21.51 6.39 2.96
N ALA A 70 -22.17 5.32 2.49
CA ALA A 70 -23.31 4.70 3.17
C ALA A 70 -22.90 4.18 4.56
N ALA A 71 -21.79 3.44 4.66
CA ALA A 71 -21.29 2.95 5.95
C ALA A 71 -21.03 4.08 6.96
N ARG A 72 -20.50 5.21 6.49
CA ARG A 72 -20.28 6.41 7.32
C ARG A 72 -21.59 7.07 7.75
N ALA A 73 -22.55 7.21 6.84
CA ALA A 73 -23.86 7.77 7.13
C ALA A 73 -24.64 6.89 8.13
N ALA A 74 -24.58 5.57 7.97
CA ALA A 74 -25.20 4.63 8.91
C ALA A 74 -24.58 4.71 10.30
N ALA A 75 -23.24 4.77 10.39
CA ALA A 75 -22.55 4.96 11.66
C ALA A 75 -22.97 6.26 12.37
N ASP A 76 -23.11 7.35 11.60
CA ASP A 76 -23.59 8.64 12.11
C ASP A 76 -25.06 8.57 12.58
N GLU A 77 -25.94 7.93 11.82
CA GLU A 77 -27.36 7.75 12.16
C GLU A 77 -27.56 7.02 13.49
N VAL A 78 -26.77 5.96 13.74
CA VAL A 78 -26.85 5.19 14.99
C VAL A 78 -25.95 5.74 16.11
N GLY A 79 -25.26 6.86 15.87
CA GLY A 79 -24.41 7.53 16.87
C GLY A 79 -23.16 6.74 17.27
N LEU A 80 -22.62 5.91 16.37
CA LEU A 80 -21.41 5.13 16.60
C LEU A 80 -20.22 5.65 15.79
N PRO A 81 -19.00 5.66 16.34
CA PRO A 81 -17.79 5.75 15.54
C PRO A 81 -17.75 4.64 14.47
N LEU A 82 -17.28 4.97 13.25
CA LEU A 82 -17.27 4.06 12.11
C LEU A 82 -16.62 2.69 12.42
N TYR A 83 -15.53 2.67 13.19
CA TYR A 83 -14.85 1.41 13.52
C TYR A 83 -15.71 0.50 14.41
N GLN A 84 -16.55 1.06 15.29
CA GLN A 84 -17.48 0.27 16.11
C GLN A 84 -18.69 -0.17 15.29
N TYR A 85 -19.18 0.69 14.38
CA TYR A 85 -20.25 0.32 13.45
C TYR A 85 -19.85 -0.88 12.58
N LEU A 86 -18.63 -0.86 12.03
CA LEU A 86 -18.12 -1.93 11.15
C LEU A 86 -17.66 -3.18 11.91
N GLY A 87 -16.92 -3.00 13.01
CA GLY A 87 -16.28 -4.10 13.73
C GLY A 87 -17.07 -4.61 14.95
N GLY A 88 -18.22 -4.01 15.24
CA GLY A 88 -19.04 -4.32 16.39
C GLY A 88 -18.49 -3.79 17.72
N PRO A 89 -19.11 -4.18 18.85
CA PRO A 89 -18.79 -3.61 20.17
C PRO A 89 -17.36 -3.94 20.65
N ASN A 90 -16.74 -4.97 20.08
CA ASN A 90 -15.39 -5.39 20.44
C ASN A 90 -14.32 -4.91 19.43
N ALA A 91 -14.61 -3.92 18.59
CA ALA A 91 -13.62 -3.30 17.72
C ALA A 91 -12.66 -2.41 18.55
N HIS A 92 -11.57 -2.99 19.06
CA HIS A 92 -10.64 -2.31 19.98
C HIS A 92 -9.16 -2.52 19.65
N VAL A 93 -8.83 -3.39 18.69
CA VAL A 93 -7.44 -3.68 18.32
C VAL A 93 -6.95 -2.63 17.35
N LEU A 94 -5.89 -1.90 17.73
CA LEU A 94 -5.18 -1.01 16.83
C LEU A 94 -4.12 -1.80 16.05
N PRO A 95 -3.95 -1.55 14.74
CA PRO A 95 -3.01 -2.31 13.93
C PRO A 95 -1.56 -1.93 14.26
N THR A 96 -0.65 -2.90 14.15
CA THR A 96 0.78 -2.63 14.06
C THR A 96 1.07 -2.08 12.65
N PRO A 97 1.52 -0.83 12.52
CA PRO A 97 1.77 -0.24 11.22
C PRO A 97 2.99 -0.87 10.54
N MET A 98 2.89 -1.14 9.25
CA MET A 98 4.03 -1.31 8.35
C MET A 98 4.21 -0.01 7.59
N MET A 99 5.35 0.66 7.81
CA MET A 99 5.59 2.01 7.31
C MET A 99 6.64 1.94 6.22
N ASN A 100 6.24 2.29 4.99
CA ASN A 100 7.17 2.43 3.88
C ASN A 100 8.15 3.59 4.15
N VAL A 101 9.44 3.30 4.04
CA VAL A 101 10.53 4.26 4.29
C VAL A 101 11.59 4.27 3.18
N LEU A 102 11.64 3.24 2.34
CA LEU A 102 12.48 3.17 1.14
C LEU A 102 11.71 2.55 -0.03
N ASN A 103 11.82 3.19 -1.18
CA ASN A 103 11.16 2.80 -2.42
C ASN A 103 12.17 2.31 -3.45
N GLY A 104 11.74 1.36 -4.28
CA GLY A 104 12.44 0.86 -5.46
C GLY A 104 11.45 0.39 -6.53
N GLY A 105 11.91 -0.49 -7.41
CA GLY A 105 11.07 -1.12 -8.42
C GLY A 105 10.33 -0.11 -9.30
N ALA A 106 9.05 -0.38 -9.59
CA ALA A 106 8.23 0.48 -10.46
C ALA A 106 7.90 1.86 -9.85
N HIS A 107 8.05 2.02 -8.54
CA HIS A 107 7.72 3.27 -7.83
C HIS A 107 8.88 4.28 -7.84
N SER A 108 10.03 3.91 -8.41
CA SER A 108 11.22 4.75 -8.39
C SER A 108 12.05 4.62 -9.67
N THR A 109 12.84 5.65 -9.97
CA THR A 109 13.85 5.61 -11.05
C THR A 109 15.24 5.27 -10.53
N ASN A 110 15.34 4.72 -9.32
CA ASN A 110 16.61 4.36 -8.69
C ASN A 110 17.10 2.95 -9.08
N THR A 111 18.17 2.51 -8.41
CA THR A 111 18.85 1.24 -8.65
C THR A 111 18.43 0.13 -7.68
N VAL A 112 17.19 0.17 -7.19
CA VAL A 112 16.64 -0.84 -6.25
C VAL A 112 15.57 -1.66 -6.96
N ASP A 113 15.64 -2.99 -6.86
CA ASP A 113 14.72 -3.86 -7.61
C ASP A 113 13.39 -4.08 -6.88
N PHE A 114 13.42 -4.27 -5.55
CA PHE A 114 12.18 -4.46 -4.77
C PHE A 114 11.43 -3.15 -4.61
N GLN A 115 10.11 -3.22 -4.55
CA GLN A 115 9.26 -2.04 -4.63
C GLN A 115 9.23 -1.24 -3.34
N GLU A 116 9.07 -1.89 -2.19
CA GLU A 116 8.96 -1.21 -0.89
C GLU A 116 9.76 -1.92 0.19
N PHE A 117 10.45 -1.13 1.02
CA PHE A 117 11.06 -1.60 2.26
C PHE A 117 10.48 -0.79 3.42
N MET A 118 9.99 -1.52 4.41
CA MET A 118 9.17 -1.01 5.49
C MET A 118 9.80 -1.30 6.84
N ILE A 119 9.51 -0.43 7.80
CA ILE A 119 9.75 -0.66 9.23
C ILE A 119 8.43 -0.95 9.94
N MET A 120 8.47 -1.89 10.88
CA MET A 120 7.33 -2.31 11.69
C MET A 120 7.69 -2.21 13.17
N PRO A 121 7.20 -1.19 13.91
CA PRO A 121 7.48 -1.02 15.35
C PRO A 121 6.68 -2.02 16.21
N VAL A 122 7.07 -3.30 16.14
CA VAL A 122 6.40 -4.43 16.79
C VAL A 122 6.53 -4.43 18.33
N GLY A 123 7.56 -3.77 18.87
CA GLY A 123 7.77 -3.68 20.32
C GLY A 123 6.89 -2.64 21.03
N ALA A 124 6.27 -1.73 20.26
CA ALA A 124 5.45 -0.62 20.76
C ALA A 124 4.25 -1.09 21.59
N LYS A 125 3.90 -0.35 22.64
CA LYS A 125 2.75 -0.65 23.51
C LYS A 125 1.46 0.08 23.09
N SER A 126 1.54 0.94 22.07
CA SER A 126 0.38 1.63 21.50
C SER A 126 0.68 2.10 20.08
N VAL A 127 -0.35 2.35 19.27
CA VAL A 127 -0.18 2.94 17.93
C VAL A 127 0.51 4.31 18.00
N ARG A 128 0.27 5.08 19.07
CA ARG A 128 0.92 6.39 19.29
C ARG A 128 2.43 6.24 19.44
N GLU A 129 2.85 5.24 20.20
CA GLU A 129 4.27 4.91 20.35
C GLU A 129 4.85 4.37 19.05
N ALA A 130 4.15 3.48 18.36
CA ALA A 130 4.54 2.96 17.06
C ALA A 130 4.81 4.08 16.04
N VAL A 131 3.89 5.05 15.92
CA VAL A 131 4.06 6.23 15.05
C VAL A 131 5.29 7.05 15.43
N ARG A 132 5.55 7.24 16.73
CA ARG A 132 6.76 7.94 17.20
C ARG A 132 8.04 7.17 16.81
N MET A 133 8.09 5.87 17.08
CA MET A 133 9.23 5.00 16.74
C MET A 133 9.52 5.02 15.23
N GLY A 134 8.47 4.95 14.41
CA GLY A 134 8.57 5.06 12.96
C GLY A 134 9.13 6.42 12.51
N SER A 135 8.61 7.51 13.07
CA SER A 135 9.08 8.88 12.75
C SER A 135 10.55 9.10 13.12
N GLU A 136 10.98 8.68 14.31
CA GLU A 136 12.37 8.81 14.76
C GLU A 136 13.32 7.99 13.86
N THR A 137 12.91 6.76 13.50
CA THR A 137 13.68 5.89 12.59
C THR A 137 13.75 6.45 11.17
N PHE A 138 12.67 7.02 10.65
CA PHE A 138 12.63 7.70 9.36
C PHE A 138 13.61 8.89 9.31
N HIS A 139 13.66 9.71 10.36
CA HIS A 139 14.61 10.82 10.42
C HIS A 139 16.06 10.38 10.63
N ALA A 140 16.29 9.29 11.38
CA ALA A 140 17.61 8.67 11.49
C ALA A 140 18.10 8.14 10.12
N LEU A 141 17.23 7.48 9.36
CA LEU A 141 17.49 7.05 7.99
C LEU A 141 17.80 8.24 7.08
N GLN A 142 17.02 9.32 7.17
CA GLN A 142 17.27 10.54 6.39
C GLN A 142 18.67 11.11 6.66
N ALA A 143 19.09 11.16 7.92
CA ALA A 143 20.42 11.63 8.29
C ALA A 143 21.53 10.70 7.77
N LEU A 144 21.30 9.38 7.81
CA LEU A 144 22.21 8.37 7.27
C LEU A 144 22.42 8.55 5.76
N LEU A 145 21.33 8.65 4.99
CA LEU A 145 21.37 8.89 3.55
C LEU A 145 22.12 10.20 3.22
N LYS A 146 21.82 11.30 3.93
CA LYS A 146 22.54 12.57 3.75
C LYS A 146 24.04 12.44 4.02
N SER A 147 24.43 11.67 5.02
CA SER A 147 25.85 11.46 5.34
C SER A 147 26.60 10.66 4.28
N LYS A 148 25.89 9.81 3.53
CA LYS A 148 26.42 9.07 2.36
C LYS A 148 26.41 9.90 1.07
N GLY A 149 25.79 11.09 1.07
CA GLY A 149 25.62 11.93 -0.10
C GLY A 149 24.41 11.57 -0.97
N ASP A 150 23.51 10.73 -0.46
CA ASP A 150 22.33 10.26 -1.18
C ASP A 150 21.18 11.27 -1.20
N ILE A 151 20.30 11.08 -2.17
CA ILE A 151 19.08 11.88 -2.34
C ILE A 151 18.08 11.51 -1.24
N THR A 152 17.49 12.53 -0.61
CA THR A 152 16.46 12.38 0.43
C THR A 152 15.11 12.98 0.02
N ALA A 153 14.89 13.10 -1.29
CA ALA A 153 13.56 13.33 -1.84
C ALA A 153 12.68 12.10 -1.58
N VAL A 154 11.38 12.33 -1.43
CA VAL A 154 10.41 11.29 -1.11
C VAL A 154 9.54 10.96 -2.33
N GLY A 155 9.15 9.69 -2.44
CA GLY A 155 8.20 9.19 -3.45
C GLY A 155 6.74 9.41 -3.06
N ASP A 156 5.83 8.75 -3.77
CA ASP A 156 4.38 8.89 -3.62
C ASP A 156 3.89 8.49 -2.21
N GLU A 157 4.53 7.50 -1.59
CA GLU A 157 4.24 6.99 -0.24
C GLU A 157 5.01 7.70 0.87
N GLY A 158 5.88 8.66 0.54
CA GLY A 158 6.69 9.39 1.51
C GLY A 158 8.02 8.71 1.89
N GLY A 159 8.31 7.51 1.38
CA GLY A 159 9.60 6.84 1.53
C GLY A 159 10.71 7.45 0.64
N PHE A 160 11.98 7.28 1.02
CA PHE A 160 13.11 7.76 0.23
C PHE A 160 13.41 6.85 -0.96
N ALA A 161 14.02 7.39 -2.01
CA ALA A 161 14.40 6.65 -3.21
C ALA A 161 15.89 6.82 -3.57
N PRO A 162 16.83 6.39 -2.69
CA PRO A 162 18.26 6.49 -2.95
C PRO A 162 18.71 5.50 -4.04
N ASN A 163 19.89 5.75 -4.63
CA ASN A 163 20.55 4.76 -5.48
C ASN A 163 21.39 3.86 -4.59
N LEU A 164 21.01 2.59 -4.49
CA LEU A 164 21.72 1.59 -3.69
C LEU A 164 22.44 0.60 -4.61
N LYS A 165 23.43 -0.09 -4.05
CA LYS A 165 24.21 -1.13 -4.74
C LYS A 165 23.35 -2.33 -5.13
N ASP A 166 22.51 -2.79 -4.22
CA ASP A 166 21.63 -3.93 -4.36
C ASP A 166 20.50 -3.86 -3.32
N ASN A 167 19.59 -4.83 -3.35
CA ASN A 167 18.51 -4.93 -2.35
C ASN A 167 19.03 -5.19 -0.93
N GLU A 168 20.23 -5.75 -0.76
CA GLU A 168 20.78 -6.05 0.57
C GLU A 168 21.18 -4.76 1.30
N GLU A 169 21.79 -3.81 0.59
CA GLU A 169 22.14 -2.50 1.15
C GLU A 169 20.91 -1.78 1.73
N ALA A 170 19.72 -1.96 1.14
CA ALA A 170 18.48 -1.39 1.67
C ALA A 170 18.19 -1.93 3.08
N PHE A 171 18.27 -3.24 3.29
CA PHE A 171 18.07 -3.85 4.60
C PHE A 171 19.15 -3.41 5.60
N GLU A 172 20.42 -3.36 5.20
CA GLU A 172 21.52 -2.91 6.05
C GLU A 172 21.32 -1.46 6.53
N LEU A 173 20.91 -0.57 5.63
CA LEU A 173 20.59 0.83 5.94
C LEU A 173 19.44 0.94 6.95
N LEU A 174 18.39 0.14 6.81
CA LEU A 174 17.26 0.14 7.75
C LEU A 174 17.68 -0.37 9.12
N VAL A 175 18.47 -1.44 9.19
CA VAL A 175 19.02 -1.95 10.46
C VAL A 175 19.90 -0.89 11.14
N GLU A 176 20.73 -0.17 10.38
CA GLU A 176 21.55 0.93 10.91
C GLU A 176 20.67 2.10 11.40
N ALA A 177 19.65 2.49 10.64
CA ALA A 177 18.73 3.56 11.01
C ALA A 177 17.96 3.24 12.31
N ILE A 178 17.48 2.01 12.47
CA ILE A 178 16.82 1.53 13.69
C ILE A 178 17.76 1.67 14.89
N LYS A 179 19.01 1.21 14.75
CA LYS A 179 20.03 1.33 15.81
C LYS A 179 20.34 2.80 16.14
N LYS A 180 20.46 3.67 15.14
CA LYS A 180 20.72 5.11 15.32
C LYS A 180 19.57 5.84 16.00
N ALA A 181 18.34 5.39 15.79
CA ALA A 181 17.17 5.89 16.49
C ALA A 181 17.07 5.38 17.94
N GLY A 182 17.98 4.49 18.38
CA GLY A 182 18.03 3.98 19.74
C GLY A 182 17.17 2.73 19.98
N TYR A 183 16.70 2.08 18.92
CA TYR A 183 15.85 0.89 18.96
C TYR A 183 16.64 -0.39 18.64
N LYS A 184 16.13 -1.53 19.10
CA LYS A 184 16.68 -2.85 18.78
C LYS A 184 15.99 -3.43 17.54
N PRO A 185 16.72 -3.71 16.45
CA PRO A 185 16.18 -4.43 15.30
C PRO A 185 15.63 -5.80 15.72
N GLY A 186 14.49 -6.20 15.15
CA GLY A 186 13.81 -7.46 15.43
C GLY A 186 12.95 -7.44 16.70
N ASP A 187 13.42 -6.83 17.79
CA ASP A 187 12.69 -6.75 19.06
C ASP A 187 11.75 -5.54 19.12
N ASP A 188 12.28 -4.33 18.86
CA ASP A 188 11.53 -3.08 18.92
C ASP A 188 10.92 -2.74 17.57
N ILE A 189 11.74 -2.88 16.50
CA ILE A 189 11.35 -2.60 15.12
C ILE A 189 11.81 -3.76 14.23
N ALA A 190 10.86 -4.44 13.61
CA ALA A 190 11.08 -5.44 12.57
C ALA A 190 11.08 -4.79 11.18
N LEU A 191 11.57 -5.52 10.18
CA LEU A 191 11.49 -5.12 8.77
C LEU A 191 10.37 -5.87 8.07
N ALA A 192 9.76 -5.23 7.08
CA ALA A 192 8.89 -5.85 6.09
C ALA A 192 9.25 -5.31 4.71
N PHE A 193 8.85 -5.99 3.65
CA PHE A 193 9.16 -5.56 2.29
C PHE A 193 8.09 -6.06 1.31
N ASP A 194 7.84 -5.27 0.27
CA ASP A 194 7.07 -5.67 -0.90
C ASP A 194 8.02 -5.83 -2.09
N VAL A 195 8.15 -7.07 -2.55
CA VAL A 195 8.99 -7.39 -3.70
C VAL A 195 8.32 -6.96 -5.00
N ALA A 196 6.98 -6.94 -5.06
CA ALA A 196 6.21 -6.80 -6.30
C ALA A 196 6.73 -7.73 -7.43
N ALA A 197 7.01 -9.00 -7.10
CA ALA A 197 7.76 -9.92 -7.95
C ALA A 197 7.19 -10.14 -9.36
N SER A 198 5.91 -9.84 -9.58
CA SER A 198 5.29 -9.85 -10.91
C SER A 198 5.95 -8.89 -11.89
N GLU A 199 6.48 -7.75 -11.43
CA GLU A 199 7.23 -6.80 -12.26
C GLU A 199 8.60 -7.34 -12.72
N MET A 200 9.08 -8.40 -12.06
CA MET A 200 10.35 -9.07 -12.34
C MET A 200 10.18 -10.47 -12.94
N TYR A 201 8.94 -10.92 -13.12
CA TYR A 201 8.63 -12.27 -13.61
C TYR A 201 8.38 -12.28 -15.12
N ASP A 202 9.09 -13.16 -15.82
CA ASP A 202 8.88 -13.43 -17.23
C ASP A 202 8.09 -14.74 -17.40
N ALA A 203 6.86 -14.63 -17.92
CA ALA A 203 5.95 -15.76 -18.05
C ALA A 203 6.34 -16.77 -19.14
N GLU A 204 7.12 -16.35 -20.15
CA GLU A 204 7.55 -17.22 -21.25
C GLU A 204 8.66 -18.17 -20.79
N SER A 205 9.69 -17.61 -20.17
CA SER A 205 10.82 -18.33 -19.62
C SER A 205 10.55 -18.92 -18.23
N LYS A 206 9.48 -18.46 -17.55
CA LYS A 206 9.11 -18.82 -16.18
C LYS A 206 10.24 -18.54 -15.17
N THR A 207 10.95 -17.43 -15.37
CA THR A 207 12.06 -17.01 -14.52
C THR A 207 11.85 -15.59 -14.01
N TYR A 208 12.56 -15.25 -12.93
CA TYR A 208 12.63 -13.90 -12.39
C TYR A 208 13.98 -13.27 -12.71
N THR A 209 14.01 -11.94 -12.89
CA THR A 209 15.25 -11.18 -13.08
C THR A 209 15.26 -9.92 -12.22
N THR A 210 16.42 -9.63 -11.63
CA THR A 210 16.69 -8.33 -11.00
C THR A 210 17.43 -7.46 -11.99
N LYS A 211 16.99 -6.23 -12.22
CA LYS A 211 17.61 -5.31 -13.19
C LYS A 211 18.93 -4.73 -12.67
N TRP A 212 19.03 -4.48 -11.37
CA TRP A 212 20.15 -3.76 -10.78
C TRP A 212 21.05 -4.65 -9.93
N SER A 213 20.46 -5.48 -9.06
CA SER A 213 21.22 -6.31 -8.13
C SER A 213 22.03 -7.41 -8.83
N ASN A 214 21.46 -8.05 -9.86
CA ASN A 214 22.12 -9.10 -10.64
C ASN A 214 21.47 -9.26 -12.04
N PRO A 215 21.76 -8.35 -13.00
CA PRO A 215 21.11 -8.31 -14.31
C PRO A 215 21.31 -9.57 -15.17
N ASP A 216 22.40 -10.30 -14.95
CA ASP A 216 22.77 -11.45 -15.77
C ASP A 216 22.16 -12.76 -15.27
N LYS A 217 21.61 -12.79 -14.05
CA LYS A 217 21.02 -14.00 -13.46
C LYS A 217 19.52 -14.06 -13.71
N LYS A 218 19.09 -15.22 -14.23
CA LYS A 218 17.69 -15.64 -14.24
C LYS A 218 17.47 -16.62 -13.11
N TYR A 219 16.52 -16.31 -12.23
CA TYR A 219 16.17 -17.16 -11.10
C TYR A 219 14.98 -18.02 -11.47
N THR A 220 15.08 -19.32 -11.22
CA THR A 220 13.89 -20.17 -11.10
C THR A 220 13.06 -19.75 -9.88
N THR A 221 11.81 -20.22 -9.78
CA THR A 221 10.97 -19.95 -8.59
C THR A 221 11.63 -20.43 -7.29
N GLU A 222 12.32 -21.58 -7.34
CA GLU A 222 13.05 -22.12 -6.18
C GLU A 222 14.20 -21.18 -5.79
N GLU A 223 15.08 -20.83 -6.73
CA GLU A 223 16.20 -19.92 -6.45
C GLU A 223 15.75 -18.52 -6.02
N TRP A 224 14.61 -18.03 -6.53
CA TRP A 224 14.02 -16.76 -6.11
C TRP A 224 13.53 -16.82 -4.66
N THR A 225 12.90 -17.93 -4.28
CA THR A 225 12.45 -18.18 -2.91
C THR A 225 13.65 -18.30 -1.97
N ASP A 226 14.67 -19.06 -2.36
CA ASP A 226 15.92 -19.20 -1.59
C ASP A 226 16.64 -17.86 -1.40
N MET A 227 16.64 -16.99 -2.41
CA MET A 227 17.21 -15.64 -2.30
C MET A 227 16.45 -14.82 -1.26
N ILE A 228 15.11 -14.87 -1.26
CA ILE A 228 14.27 -14.16 -0.29
C ILE A 228 14.49 -14.72 1.12
N ASP A 229 14.48 -16.04 1.28
CA ASP A 229 14.76 -16.72 2.55
C ASP A 229 16.16 -16.36 3.07
N GLY A 230 17.12 -16.15 2.17
CA GLY A 230 18.46 -15.67 2.49
C GLY A 230 18.47 -14.29 3.16
N TYR A 231 17.53 -13.39 2.82
CA TYR A 231 17.39 -12.10 3.51
C TYR A 231 16.74 -12.24 4.89
N ILE A 232 15.81 -13.20 5.06
CA ILE A 232 15.07 -13.40 6.31
C ILE A 232 15.97 -14.03 7.40
N ASN A 233 16.91 -14.89 7.00
CA ASN A 233 17.74 -15.66 7.93
C ASN A 233 19.06 -14.98 8.35
N LYS A 234 19.30 -13.74 7.92
CA LYS A 234 20.48 -12.92 8.28
C LYS A 234 20.22 -12.08 9.53
#